data_AF-A0A257S279-F1
#
_entry.id   AF-A0A257S279-F1
#
_cell.length_a   1.000
_cell.length_b   1.000
_cell.length_c   1.000
_cell.angle_alpha   90.00
_cell.angle_beta   90.00
_cell.angle_gamma   90.00
#
_symmetry.space_group_name_H-M   'P 1'
#
loop_
_entity.id
_entity.type
_entity.pdbx_description
1 polymer ?
#
loop_
_entity_poly.entity_id
_entity_poly.type
_entity_poly.pdbx_seq_one_letter_code
_entity_poly.pdbx_strand_id
1 'polypeptide(L)' 'MSAIQGVRACVFDAYGTLFDFGSAVARCPDVPEDRRAALVTLWRDKQLQYTWLRSLQNLYTDFET' A
#
# COMPACT_ATOMS: atom_id res chain seq x y z
N MET A 1 -27.02 3.48 -13.03
CA MET A 1 -26.41 3.07 -11.75
C MET A 1 -27.41 3.34 -10.66
N SER A 2 -27.80 2.32 -9.87
CA SER A 2 -28.67 2.52 -8.72
C SER A 2 -27.91 3.31 -7.66
N ALA A 3 -28.49 4.39 -7.16
CA ALA A 3 -27.91 5.14 -6.05
C ALA A 3 -27.98 4.30 -4.78
N ILE A 4 -26.89 4.22 -4.01
CA ILE A 4 -26.87 3.53 -2.73
C ILE A 4 -27.67 4.38 -1.73
N GLN A 5 -28.94 4.03 -1.51
CA GLN A 5 -29.85 4.81 -0.66
C GLN A 5 -29.48 4.69 0.81
N GLY A 6 -29.63 5.79 1.56
CA GLY A 6 -29.40 5.82 3.01
C GLY A 6 -27.93 5.88 3.44
N VAL A 7 -26.97 5.86 2.51
CA VAL A 7 -25.54 6.01 2.82
C VAL A 7 -25.20 7.49 3.00
N ARG A 8 -24.59 7.81 4.15
CA ARG A 8 -24.16 9.18 4.48
C ARG A 8 -22.66 9.44 4.23
N ALA A 9 -21.87 8.39 4.11
CA ALA A 9 -20.43 8.48 3.84
C ALA A 9 -19.92 7.22 3.14
N CYS A 10 -18.96 7.40 2.25
CA CYS A 10 -18.16 6.32 1.66
C CYS A 10 -16.72 6.51 2.10
N VAL A 11 -16.16 5.53 2.81
CA VAL A 11 -14.78 5.55 3.28
C VAL A 11 -13.98 4.57 2.43
N PHE A 12 -12.85 5.04 1.92
CA PHE A 12 -11.95 4.26 1.09
C PHE A 12 -10.62 4.10 1.81
N ASP A 13 -10.05 2.91 1.71
CA ASP A 13 -8.63 2.75 2.00
C ASP A 13 -7.80 3.59 1.02
N ALA A 14 -6.57 3.93 1.40
CA ALA A 14 -5.70 4.76 0.60
C ALA A 14 -4.89 3.91 -0.40
N TYR A 15 -4.00 3.05 0.11
CA TYR A 15 -2.96 2.39 -0.67
C TYR A 15 -3.47 1.14 -1.38
N GLY A 16 -3.55 1.17 -2.71
CA GLY A 16 -4.13 0.11 -3.54
C GLY A 16 -5.63 0.31 -3.83
N THR A 17 -6.25 1.37 -3.29
CA THR A 17 -7.62 1.76 -3.62
C THR A 17 -7.66 3.14 -4.28
N LEU A 18 -7.15 4.18 -3.62
CA LEU A 18 -7.07 5.54 -4.18
C LEU A 18 -5.69 5.82 -4.80
N PHE A 19 -4.63 5.24 -4.23
CA PHE A 19 -3.24 5.46 -4.66
C PHE A 19 -2.60 4.18 -5.17
N ASP A 20 -1.95 4.25 -6.34
CA ASP A 20 -1.11 3.18 -6.86
C ASP A 20 0.28 3.21 -6.21
N PHE A 21 0.60 2.17 -5.43
CA PHE A 21 1.90 2.02 -4.78
C PHE A 21 3.04 1.71 -5.77
N GLY A 22 2.74 1.17 -6.95
CA GLY A 22 3.73 0.94 -8.00
C GLY A 22 4.40 2.22 -8.51
N SER A 23 3.69 3.35 -8.39
CA SER A 23 4.18 4.68 -8.81
C SER A 23 5.48 5.11 -8.11
N ALA A 24 5.73 4.66 -6.87
CA ALA A 24 6.95 5.01 -6.14
C ALA A 24 8.18 4.34 -6.77
N VAL A 25 8.08 3.04 -7.10
CA VAL A 25 9.17 2.29 -7.75
C VAL A 25 9.43 2.78 -9.17
N ALA A 26 8.38 3.20 -9.89
CA ALA A 26 8.52 3.78 -11.22
C ALA A 26 9.37 5.08 -11.22
N ARG A 27 9.43 5.79 -10.08
CA ARG A 27 10.19 7.04 -9.91
C ARG A 27 11.62 6.82 -9.41
N CYS A 28 12.06 5.59 -9.15
CA CYS A 28 13.41 5.28 -8.70
C CYS A 28 14.37 5.08 -9.88
N PRO A 29 15.22 6.05 -10.24
CA PRO A 29 16.10 5.93 -11.41
C PRO A 29 17.13 4.80 -11.27
N ASP A 30 17.52 4.48 -10.04
CA ASP A 30 18.56 3.49 -9.74
C ASP A 30 18.10 2.03 -9.81
N VAL A 31 16.79 1.79 -9.98
CA VAL A 31 16.23 0.44 -10.09
C VAL A 31 16.17 0.04 -11.56
N PRO A 32 16.82 -1.06 -11.98
CA PRO A 32 16.70 -1.59 -13.35
C PRO A 32 15.25 -1.91 -13.72
N GLU A 33 14.85 -1.59 -14.95
CA GLU A 33 13.47 -1.73 -15.43
C GLU A 33 12.93 -3.16 -15.26
N ASP A 34 13.75 -4.16 -15.60
CA ASP A 34 13.45 -5.59 -15.48
C ASP A 34 13.23 -6.06 -14.03
N ARG A 35 13.69 -5.27 -13.04
CA ARG A 35 13.52 -5.57 -11.61
C ARG A 35 12.39 -4.80 -10.95
N ARG A 36 11.84 -3.76 -11.59
CA ARG A 36 10.82 -2.89 -10.98
C ARG A 36 9.58 -3.66 -10.56
N ALA A 37 9.05 -4.52 -11.43
CA ALA A 37 7.85 -5.30 -11.14
C ALA A 37 8.03 -6.22 -9.92
N ALA A 38 9.17 -6.92 -9.85
CA ALA A 38 9.49 -7.77 -8.71
C ALA A 38 9.65 -6.96 -7.42
N LEU A 39 10.25 -5.77 -7.50
CA LEU A 39 10.41 -4.87 -6.36
C LEU A 39 9.06 -4.32 -5.86
N VAL A 40 8.16 -3.89 -6.76
CA VAL A 40 6.81 -3.43 -6.39
C VAL A 40 6.07 -4.48 -5.58
N THR A 41 6.05 -5.73 -6.07
CA THR A 41 5.39 -6.85 -5.38
C THR A 41 6.04 -7.12 -4.02
N LEU A 42 7.36 -7.29 -3.99
CA LEU A 42 8.07 -7.62 -2.75
C LEU A 42 7.93 -6.53 -1.70
N TRP A 43 8.04 -5.27 -2.10
CA TRP A 43 7.93 -4.14 -1.18
C TRP A 43 6.52 -4.06 -0.58
N ARG A 44 5.47 -4.21 -1.41
CA ARG A 44 4.09 -4.18 -0.92
C ARG A 44 3.80 -5.35 0.02
N ASP A 45 4.28 -6.55 -0.31
CA ASP A 45 4.13 -7.74 0.54
C ASP A 45 4.82 -7.52 1.90
N LYS A 46 6.07 -7.05 1.90
CA LYS A 46 6.81 -6.83 3.14
C LYS A 46 6.24 -5.69 3.97
N GLN A 47 5.79 -4.63 3.34
CA GLN A 47 5.12 -3.52 4.01
C GLN A 47 3.89 -4.01 4.80
N LEU A 48 3.01 -4.81 4.20
CA LEU A 48 1.83 -5.36 4.89
C LEU A 48 2.21 -6.42 5.94
N GLN A 49 3.17 -7.30 5.63
CA GLN A 49 3.64 -8.29 6.60
C GLN A 49 4.21 -7.63 7.85
N TYR A 50 4.99 -6.55 7.69
CA TYR A 50 5.59 -5.84 8.82
C TYR A 50 4.54 -5.13 9.67
N THR A 51 3.51 -4.54 9.07
CA THR A 51 2.44 -3.90 9.86
C THR A 51 1.73 -4.94 10.73
N TRP A 52 1.40 -6.10 10.17
CA TRP A 52 0.79 -7.19 10.94
C TRP A 52 1.71 -7.73 12.02
N LEU A 53 2.96 -8.05 11.70
CA LEU A 53 3.91 -8.59 12.68
C LEU A 53 4.15 -7.63 13.84
N ARG A 54 4.34 -6.34 13.55
CA ARG A 54 4.56 -5.31 14.58
C ARG A 54 3.33 -5.11 15.45
N SER A 55 2.14 -5.10 14.86
CA SER A 55 0.89 -5.04 15.62
C SER A 55 0.71 -6.27 16.52
N LEU A 56 0.98 -7.48 16.01
CA LEU A 56 0.87 -8.72 16.78
C LEU A 56 1.88 -8.79 17.94
N GLN A 57 3.06 -8.20 17.77
CA GLN A 57 4.09 -8.11 18.80
C GLN A 57 3.87 -6.94 19.78
N ASN A 58 2.84 -6.11 19.56
CA ASN A 58 2.61 -4.87 20.29
C ASN A 58 3.81 -3.90 20.23
N LEU A 59 4.51 -3.90 19.09
CA LEU A 59 5.67 -3.05 18.80
C LEU A 59 5.32 -2.06 17.68
N TYR A 60 4.25 -1.29 17.88
CA TYR A 60 3.82 -0.30 16.88
C TYR A 60 4.95 0.66 16.49
N THR A 61 5.05 0.93 15.20
CA THR A 61 5.72 2.09 14.61
C THR A 61 4.80 2.64 13.53
N ASP A 62 4.91 3.93 13.23
CA ASP A 62 4.14 4.50 12.13
C ASP A 62 4.66 4.00 10.77
N PHE A 63 3.99 4.43 9.69
CA PHE A 63 4.34 3.98 8.34
C PHE A 63 5.56 4.70 7.74
N GLU A 64 6.05 5.75 8.40
CA GLU A 64 7.11 6.64 7.91
C GLU A 64 8.45 6.39 8.61
N THR A 65 8.44 5.70 9.76
CA THR A 65 9.57 5.44 10.67
C THR A 65 10.03 3.99 10.64
#